data_AF-A0A3B9GL16-F1
#
_entry.id   AF-A0A3B9GL16-F1
#
_cell.length_a   1.000
_cell.length_b   1.000
_cell.length_c   1.000
_cell.angle_alpha   90.00
_cell.angle_beta   90.00
_cell.angle_gamma   90.00
#
_symmetry.space_group_name_H-M   'P 1'
#
loop_
_entity.id
_entity.type
_entity.pdbx_description
1 polymer ?
#
loop_
_entity_poly.entity_id
_entity_poly.type
_entity_poly.pdbx_seq_one_letter_code
_entity_poly.pdbx_strand_id
1 'polypeptide(L)'
;MKPVLFCALIALAAMSAAFAQDQALGDSQYNGTLVLNSSLIDLASLAQSGEAALRDFTRGKAFLLFGSLSKPIQSDATGYEAIMEFTEGRWIGSSRIELYRIFLKLSGSEYEALSGITVGTRAAVLIDGAVVQPGPDGKPAVYASARSVRVLR
;
A
#
# COMPACT_ATOMS: atom_id res chain seq x y z
N MET A 1 5.47 38.98 -32.06
CA MET A 1 4.73 38.39 -30.92
C MET A 1 4.39 36.94 -31.26
N LYS A 2 5.23 35.95 -30.92
CA LYS A 2 4.97 34.51 -31.22
C LYS A 2 5.84 33.49 -30.45
N PRO A 3 7.05 33.81 -29.91
CA PRO A 3 7.81 32.82 -29.13
C PRO A 3 7.46 32.80 -27.63
N VAL A 4 7.08 33.94 -27.04
CA VAL A 4 6.82 34.06 -25.60
C VAL A 4 5.56 33.28 -25.16
N LEU A 5 4.52 33.25 -26.02
CA LEU A 5 3.28 32.50 -25.75
C LEU A 5 3.52 30.98 -25.77
N PHE A 6 4.44 30.50 -26.61
CA PHE A 6 4.75 29.08 -26.77
C PHE A 6 5.55 28.55 -25.58
N CYS A 7 6.53 29.33 -25.08
CA CYS A 7 7.25 29.00 -23.86
C CYS A 7 6.34 28.98 -22.62
N ALA A 8 5.37 29.90 -22.53
CA ALA A 8 4.40 29.92 -21.42
C ALA A 8 3.50 28.67 -21.41
N LEU A 9 3.08 28.20 -22.59
CA LEU A 9 2.28 26.97 -22.72
C LEU A 9 3.06 25.70 -22.36
N ILE A 10 4.34 25.62 -22.74
CA ILE A 10 5.21 24.49 -22.37
C ILE A 10 5.48 24.50 -20.86
N ALA A 11 5.72 25.68 -20.26
CA ALA A 11 5.91 25.81 -18.83
C ALA A 11 4.66 25.40 -18.05
N LEU A 12 3.46 25.80 -18.51
CA LEU A 12 2.20 25.44 -17.87
C LEU A 12 1.94 23.92 -17.95
N ALA A 13 2.22 23.29 -19.09
CA ALA A 13 2.10 21.84 -19.27
C ALA A 13 3.11 21.05 -18.42
N ALA A 14 4.34 21.56 -18.30
CA ALA A 14 5.39 20.95 -17.47
C ALA A 14 5.07 21.04 -15.97
N MET A 15 4.44 22.13 -15.52
CA MET A 15 3.99 22.25 -14.13
C MET A 15 2.86 21.27 -13.81
N SER A 16 1.88 21.10 -14.70
CA SER A 16 0.81 20.10 -14.53
C SER A 16 1.32 18.67 -14.42
N ALA A 17 2.35 18.32 -15.21
CA ALA A 17 2.95 16.99 -15.19
C ALA A 17 3.74 16.71 -13.89
N ALA A 18 4.34 17.74 -13.28
CA ALA A 18 5.03 17.60 -12.00
C ALA A 18 4.08 17.34 -10.83
N PHE A 19 2.89 17.99 -10.82
CA PHE A 19 1.89 17.78 -9.77
C PHE A 19 1.17 16.43 -9.85
N ALA A 20 1.06 15.83 -11.05
CA ALA A 20 0.49 14.49 -11.21
C ALA A 20 1.38 13.37 -10.65
N GLN A 21 2.67 13.63 -10.42
CA GLN A 21 3.61 12.60 -9.97
C GLN A 21 3.68 12.39 -8.46
N ASP A 22 3.08 13.27 -7.66
CA ASP A 22 3.22 13.25 -6.19
C ASP A 22 1.87 13.03 -5.47
N GLN A 23 0.85 12.65 -6.25
CA GLN A 23 -0.50 12.43 -5.74
C GLN A 23 -0.60 11.01 -5.15
N ALA A 24 -1.11 10.91 -3.92
CA ALA A 24 -1.45 9.63 -3.34
C ALA A 24 -2.60 9.01 -4.14
N LEU A 25 -2.49 7.71 -4.43
CA LEU A 25 -3.55 6.94 -5.05
C LEU A 25 -4.59 6.59 -3.99
N GLY A 26 -5.89 6.60 -4.34
CA GLY A 26 -6.99 6.27 -3.43
C GLY A 26 -7.59 7.46 -2.69
N ASP A 27 -8.15 7.21 -1.50
CA ASP A 27 -8.91 8.18 -0.73
C ASP A 27 -8.04 9.41 -0.36
N SER A 28 -8.54 10.61 -0.66
CA SER A 28 -7.87 11.87 -0.33
C SER A 28 -8.04 12.30 1.13
N GLN A 29 -8.97 11.69 1.85
CA GLN A 29 -9.30 11.98 3.24
C GLN A 29 -9.80 10.73 3.96
N TYR A 30 -9.43 10.60 5.23
CA TYR A 30 -9.91 9.53 6.11
C TYR A 30 -10.54 10.13 7.36
N ASN A 31 -11.78 9.74 7.64
CA ASN A 31 -12.51 10.14 8.84
C ASN A 31 -12.52 8.98 9.84
N GLY A 32 -11.68 9.05 10.87
CA GLY A 32 -11.58 8.03 11.89
C GLY A 32 -10.30 8.13 12.71
N THR A 33 -9.98 7.06 13.44
CA THR A 33 -8.72 6.99 14.19
C THR A 33 -7.60 6.52 13.27
N LEU A 34 -6.57 7.34 13.12
CA LEU A 34 -5.36 6.99 12.38
C LEU A 34 -4.24 6.59 13.35
N VAL A 35 -3.67 5.41 13.15
CA VAL A 35 -2.52 4.90 13.90
C VAL A 35 -1.27 5.05 13.06
N LEU A 36 -0.28 5.77 13.59
CA LEU A 36 0.97 6.11 12.90
C LEU A 36 2.20 5.36 13.42
N ASN A 37 2.08 4.74 14.59
CA ASN A 37 3.18 4.14 15.34
C ASN A 37 3.13 2.60 15.34
N SER A 38 2.40 2.01 14.40
CA SER A 38 2.38 0.55 14.21
C SER A 38 3.20 0.17 13.00
N SER A 39 3.78 -1.01 13.05
CA SER A 39 4.56 -1.59 11.96
C SER A 39 3.77 -2.68 11.23
N LEU A 40 4.25 -3.03 10.04
CA LEU A 40 3.73 -4.19 9.30
C LEU A 40 4.01 -5.48 10.09
N ILE A 41 5.11 -5.51 10.85
CA ILE A 41 5.52 -6.61 11.70
C ILE A 41 4.48 -6.89 12.79
N ASP A 42 3.94 -5.85 13.43
CA ASP A 42 2.93 -5.99 14.48
C ASP A 42 1.67 -6.66 13.92
N LEU A 43 1.20 -6.20 12.77
CA LEU A 43 0.04 -6.76 12.08
C LEU A 43 0.29 -8.19 11.60
N ALA A 44 1.42 -8.44 10.93
CA ALA A 44 1.77 -9.76 10.43
C ALA A 44 1.87 -10.79 11.57
N SER A 45 2.36 -10.37 12.74
CA SER A 45 2.49 -11.22 13.92
C SER A 45 1.12 -11.58 14.54
N LEU A 46 0.13 -10.68 14.43
CA LEU A 46 -1.24 -10.94 14.90
C LEU A 46 -1.97 -12.02 14.09
N ALA A 47 -1.56 -12.30 12.84
CA ALA A 47 -2.12 -13.42 12.07
C ALA A 47 -2.01 -14.76 12.81
N GLN A 48 -0.92 -14.96 13.56
CA GLN A 48 -0.70 -16.19 14.35
C GLN A 48 -1.52 -16.24 15.63
N SER A 49 -1.95 -15.07 16.14
CA SER A 49 -2.79 -14.96 17.33
C SER A 49 -4.29 -15.13 17.01
N GLY A 50 -4.65 -15.14 15.72
CA GLY A 50 -5.99 -15.38 15.23
C GLY A 50 -6.82 -14.11 14.98
N GLU A 51 -7.95 -14.31 14.31
CA GLU A 51 -8.85 -13.24 13.83
C GLU A 51 -9.37 -12.32 14.94
N ALA A 52 -9.68 -12.87 16.13
CA ALA A 52 -10.20 -12.08 17.24
C ALA A 52 -9.18 -11.04 17.74
N ALA A 53 -7.93 -11.45 17.92
CA ALA A 53 -6.85 -10.56 18.36
C ALA A 53 -6.57 -9.47 17.32
N LEU A 54 -6.52 -9.83 16.04
CA LEU A 54 -6.37 -8.86 14.95
C LEU A 54 -7.52 -7.85 14.96
N ARG A 55 -8.76 -8.33 15.05
CA ARG A 55 -9.95 -7.47 15.04
C ARG A 55 -9.98 -6.49 16.20
N ASP A 56 -9.63 -6.93 17.40
CA ASP A 56 -9.58 -6.04 18.57
C ASP A 56 -8.49 -4.98 18.43
N PHE A 57 -7.35 -5.34 17.81
CA PHE A 57 -6.28 -4.40 17.51
C PHE A 57 -6.72 -3.35 16.47
N THR A 58 -7.40 -3.77 15.40
CA THR A 58 -7.72 -2.92 14.23
C THR A 58 -9.09 -2.24 14.26
N ARG A 59 -9.96 -2.58 15.21
CA ARG A 59 -11.34 -2.07 15.26
C ARG A 59 -11.41 -0.54 15.22
N GLY A 60 -12.10 -0.01 14.20
CA GLY A 60 -12.35 1.42 14.06
C GLY A 60 -11.10 2.27 13.79
N LYS A 61 -10.01 1.64 13.33
CA LYS A 61 -8.73 2.28 13.08
C LYS A 61 -8.27 2.03 11.65
N ALA A 62 -7.59 3.02 11.09
CA ALA A 62 -6.72 2.83 9.94
C ALA A 62 -5.26 2.95 10.38
N PHE A 63 -4.37 2.33 9.62
CA PHE A 63 -2.94 2.26 9.93
C PHE A 63 -2.15 2.81 8.76
N LEU A 64 -1.27 3.77 9.03
CA LEU A 64 -0.27 4.20 8.06
C LEU A 64 0.96 3.30 8.21
N LEU A 65 1.26 2.52 7.18
CA LEU A 65 2.34 1.54 7.17
C LEU A 65 3.37 1.87 6.10
N PHE A 66 4.60 1.47 6.35
CA PHE A 66 5.72 1.61 5.42
C PHE A 66 6.27 0.24 5.04
N GLY A 67 6.64 0.08 3.78
CA GLY A 67 7.11 -1.21 3.30
C GLY A 67 7.48 -1.20 1.83
N SER A 68 7.68 -2.40 1.29
CA SER A 68 7.95 -2.64 -0.11
C SER A 68 6.82 -3.45 -0.74
N LEU A 69 6.34 -2.97 -1.88
CA LEU A 69 5.30 -3.61 -2.67
C LEU A 69 5.91 -4.67 -3.60
N SER A 70 5.21 -5.79 -3.75
CA SER A 70 5.48 -6.81 -4.77
C SER A 70 4.59 -6.61 -6.01
N LYS A 71 4.71 -7.47 -7.02
CA LYS A 71 3.74 -7.51 -8.12
C LYS A 71 2.41 -8.11 -7.63
N PRO A 72 1.27 -7.73 -8.25
CA PRO A 72 0.00 -8.40 -8.00
C PRO A 72 0.10 -9.92 -8.15
N ILE A 73 -0.37 -10.66 -7.15
CA ILE A 73 -0.40 -12.14 -7.14
C ILE A 73 -1.73 -12.70 -7.65
N GLN A 74 -2.80 -11.93 -7.52
CA GLN A 74 -4.11 -12.23 -8.07
C GLN A 74 -4.68 -10.93 -8.61
N SER A 75 -5.23 -10.95 -9.81
CA SER A 75 -5.95 -9.83 -10.39
C SER A 75 -7.22 -10.31 -11.08
N ASP A 76 -8.33 -9.63 -10.80
CA ASP A 76 -9.52 -9.68 -11.64
C ASP A 76 -9.60 -8.36 -12.40
N ALA A 77 -9.18 -8.39 -13.67
CA ALA A 77 -9.21 -7.21 -14.53
C ALA A 77 -10.65 -6.73 -14.82
N THR A 78 -11.65 -7.58 -14.63
CA THR A 78 -13.06 -7.25 -14.83
C THR A 78 -13.63 -6.51 -13.61
N GLY A 79 -13.20 -6.91 -12.42
CA GLY A 79 -13.57 -6.29 -11.14
C GLY A 79 -12.63 -5.16 -10.68
N TYR A 80 -11.50 -4.96 -11.37
CA TYR A 80 -10.41 -4.06 -10.94
C TYR A 80 -9.91 -4.35 -9.53
N GLU A 81 -9.87 -5.63 -9.13
CA GLU A 81 -9.38 -6.04 -7.82
C GLU A 81 -8.04 -6.75 -7.96
N ALA A 82 -7.11 -6.44 -7.06
CA ALA A 82 -5.86 -7.16 -6.96
C ALA A 82 -5.38 -7.38 -5.54
N ILE A 83 -4.62 -8.46 -5.38
CA ILE A 83 -3.91 -8.77 -4.14
C ILE A 83 -2.42 -8.57 -4.38
N MET A 84 -1.78 -7.75 -3.55
CA MET A 84 -0.34 -7.49 -3.61
C MET A 84 0.31 -7.79 -2.26
N GLU A 85 1.54 -8.31 -2.28
CA GLU A 85 2.30 -8.43 -1.02
C GLU A 85 2.88 -7.06 -0.66
N PHE A 86 2.76 -6.73 0.62
CA PHE A 86 3.44 -5.61 1.22
C PHE A 86 4.35 -6.12 2.33
N THR A 87 5.62 -5.76 2.25
CA THR A 87 6.68 -6.42 3.00
C THR A 87 7.51 -5.44 3.80
N GLU A 88 7.89 -5.86 5.00
CA GLU A 88 8.81 -5.15 5.88
C GLU A 88 9.90 -6.13 6.34
N GLY A 89 11.17 -5.71 6.25
CA GLY A 89 12.30 -6.51 6.68
C GLY A 89 12.84 -6.01 8.02
N ARG A 90 13.10 -6.95 8.94
CA ARG A 90 13.74 -6.67 10.23
C ARG A 90 15.06 -7.41 10.35
N TRP A 91 16.12 -6.69 10.70
CA TRP A 91 17.39 -7.31 11.06
C TRP A 91 17.28 -8.09 12.37
N ILE A 92 17.79 -9.32 12.37
CA ILE A 92 17.92 -10.17 13.54
C ILE A 92 19.40 -10.48 13.73
N GLY A 93 20.01 -9.83 14.73
CA GLY A 93 21.45 -9.83 14.89
C GLY A 93 22.15 -9.10 13.73
N SER A 94 23.32 -9.59 13.32
CA SER A 94 24.17 -8.93 12.31
C SER A 94 24.12 -9.58 10.92
N SER A 95 23.45 -10.73 10.75
CA SER A 95 23.58 -11.54 9.53
C SER A 95 22.27 -12.06 8.94
N ARG A 96 21.12 -11.84 9.60
CA ARG A 96 19.82 -12.34 9.15
C ARG A 96 18.81 -11.21 9.04
N ILE A 97 18.03 -11.22 7.96
CA ILE A 97 16.83 -10.40 7.82
C ILE A 97 15.63 -11.34 7.84
N GLU A 98 14.66 -11.06 8.73
CA GLU A 98 13.34 -11.66 8.70
C GLU A 98 12.40 -10.76 7.92
N LEU A 99 11.63 -11.36 7.00
CA LEU A 99 10.64 -10.66 6.20
C LEU A 99 9.25 -10.93 6.76
N TYR A 100 8.55 -9.85 7.07
CA TYR A 100 7.15 -9.85 7.43
C TYR A 100 6.34 -9.41 6.22
N ARG A 101 5.19 -10.03 6.02
CA ARG A 101 4.30 -9.71 4.90
C ARG A 101 2.85 -9.62 5.35
N ILE A 102 2.13 -8.71 4.72
CA ILE A 102 0.67 -8.68 4.67
C ILE A 102 0.24 -8.60 3.21
N PHE A 103 -1.04 -8.86 2.96
CA PHE A 103 -1.62 -8.79 1.64
C PHE A 103 -2.54 -7.58 1.52
N LEU A 104 -2.23 -6.68 0.60
CA LEU A 104 -3.05 -5.53 0.29
C LEU A 104 -4.10 -5.91 -0.75
N LYS A 105 -5.36 -5.66 -0.43
CA LYS A 105 -6.46 -5.66 -1.39
C LYS A 105 -6.55 -4.27 -2.00
N LEU A 106 -6.28 -4.21 -3.30
CA LEU A 106 -6.44 -3.02 -4.13
C LEU A 106 -7.73 -3.14 -4.91
N SER A 107 -8.41 -2.02 -5.12
CA SER A 107 -9.60 -1.92 -5.95
C SER A 107 -9.52 -0.70 -6.85
N GLY A 108 -10.13 -0.74 -8.04
CA GLY A 108 -10.35 0.44 -8.87
C GLY A 108 -9.06 1.09 -9.40
N SER A 109 -8.88 2.39 -9.14
CA SER A 109 -7.80 3.21 -9.72
C SER A 109 -6.41 2.81 -9.23
N GLU A 110 -6.32 2.27 -8.02
CA GLU A 110 -5.11 1.83 -7.35
C GLU A 110 -4.54 0.59 -8.07
N TYR A 111 -5.41 -0.29 -8.55
CA TYR A 111 -5.02 -1.44 -9.34
C TYR A 111 -4.36 -1.02 -10.66
N GLU A 112 -4.97 -0.11 -11.42
CA GLU A 112 -4.42 0.33 -12.71
C GLU A 112 -3.03 0.95 -12.52
N ALA A 113 -2.89 1.85 -11.56
CA ALA A 113 -1.64 2.56 -11.30
C ALA A 113 -0.53 1.65 -10.74
N LEU A 114 -0.89 0.60 -9.98
CA LEU A 114 0.09 -0.29 -9.34
C LEU A 114 0.37 -1.59 -10.11
N SER A 115 -0.40 -1.89 -11.16
CA SER A 115 -0.22 -3.07 -12.01
C SER A 115 1.17 -3.15 -12.65
N GLY A 116 1.79 -2.00 -12.95
CA GLY A 116 3.09 -1.88 -13.62
C GLY A 116 4.28 -1.64 -12.68
N ILE A 117 4.12 -1.69 -11.36
CA ILE A 117 5.24 -1.35 -10.46
C ILE A 117 6.40 -2.35 -10.56
N THR A 118 7.58 -1.89 -10.18
CA THR A 118 8.74 -2.75 -9.99
C THR A 118 8.66 -3.42 -8.61
N VAL A 119 9.07 -4.69 -8.52
CA VAL A 119 9.15 -5.39 -7.23
C VAL A 119 10.13 -4.65 -6.31
N GLY A 120 9.73 -4.45 -5.06
CA GLY A 120 10.54 -3.78 -4.05
C GLY A 120 10.30 -2.28 -3.94
N THR A 121 9.45 -1.69 -4.80
CA THR A 121 9.04 -0.28 -4.73
C THR A 121 8.58 0.07 -3.32
N ARG A 122 9.22 1.09 -2.72
CA ARG A 122 8.89 1.57 -1.39
C ARG A 122 7.57 2.33 -1.44
N ALA A 123 6.72 2.11 -0.45
CA ALA A 123 5.45 2.83 -0.34
C ALA A 123 5.08 3.10 1.12
N ALA A 124 4.35 4.19 1.31
CA ALA A 124 3.50 4.41 2.47
C ALA A 124 2.07 4.04 2.10
N VAL A 125 1.41 3.21 2.90
CA VAL A 125 0.06 2.71 2.62
C VAL A 125 -0.82 2.96 3.83
N LEU A 126 -1.95 3.61 3.60
CA LEU A 126 -3.05 3.69 4.56
C LEU A 126 -3.92 2.45 4.38
N ILE A 127 -4.03 1.62 5.41
CA ILE A 127 -4.86 0.41 5.38
C ILE A 127 -5.98 0.45 6.40
N ASP A 128 -7.07 -0.26 6.11
CA ASP A 128 -8.11 -0.61 7.08
C ASP A 128 -8.69 -2.01 6.80
N GLY A 129 -9.68 -2.41 7.61
CA GLY A 129 -10.43 -3.65 7.36
C GLY A 129 -9.59 -4.93 7.38
N ALA A 130 -8.54 -4.97 8.21
CA ALA A 130 -7.64 -6.12 8.26
C ALA A 130 -8.36 -7.38 8.76
N VAL A 131 -8.14 -8.49 8.06
CA VAL A 131 -8.70 -9.83 8.34
C VAL A 131 -7.63 -10.90 8.19
N VAL A 132 -7.77 -12.01 8.91
CA VAL A 132 -6.93 -13.20 8.76
C VAL A 132 -7.56 -14.15 7.74
N GLN A 133 -6.80 -14.51 6.71
CA GLN A 133 -7.20 -15.50 5.71
C GLN A 133 -6.02 -16.43 5.39
N PRO A 134 -6.25 -17.62 4.82
CA PRO A 134 -5.17 -18.45 4.31
C PRO A 134 -4.39 -17.72 3.22
N GLY A 135 -3.08 -17.58 3.39
CA GLY A 135 -2.16 -17.05 2.40
C GLY A 135 -1.90 -18.02 1.25
N PRO A 136 -1.12 -17.62 0.24
CA PRO A 136 -0.73 -18.48 -0.89
C PRO A 136 0.03 -19.75 -0.50
N ASP A 137 0.65 -19.76 0.68
CA ASP A 137 1.35 -20.89 1.27
C ASP A 137 0.47 -21.74 2.21
N GLY A 138 -0.84 -21.43 2.29
CA GLY A 138 -1.80 -22.08 3.16
C GLY A 138 -1.70 -21.66 4.63
N LYS A 139 -0.74 -20.80 5.00
CA LYS A 139 -0.58 -20.33 6.39
C LYS A 139 -1.49 -19.13 6.66
N PRO A 140 -1.91 -18.88 7.91
CA PRO A 140 -2.64 -17.67 8.26
C PRO A 140 -1.84 -16.41 7.90
N ALA A 141 -2.48 -15.49 7.20
CA ALA A 141 -1.91 -14.21 6.81
C ALA A 141 -2.92 -13.07 6.97
N VAL A 142 -2.41 -11.85 7.17
CA VAL A 142 -3.25 -10.65 7.23
C VAL A 142 -3.51 -10.14 5.82
N TYR A 143 -4.78 -9.93 5.51
CA TYR A 143 -5.25 -9.21 4.33
C TYR A 143 -5.89 -7.90 4.80
N ALA A 144 -5.58 -6.79 4.16
CA ALA A 144 -6.17 -5.49 4.48
C ALA A 144 -6.49 -4.71 3.21
N SER A 145 -7.52 -3.86 3.27
CA SER A 145 -7.87 -2.97 2.17
C SER A 145 -6.90 -1.79 2.16
N ALA A 146 -6.27 -1.52 1.01
CA ALA A 146 -5.51 -0.30 0.84
C ALA A 146 -6.49 0.84 0.53
N ARG A 147 -6.51 1.84 1.40
CA ARG A 147 -7.32 3.05 1.21
C ARG A 147 -6.57 4.12 0.47
N SER A 148 -5.27 4.22 0.72
CA SER A 148 -4.41 5.10 -0.04
C SER A 148 -3.00 4.55 -0.13
N VAL A 149 -2.37 4.70 -1.29
CA VAL A 149 -0.99 4.27 -1.55
C VAL A 149 -0.18 5.44 -2.06
N ARG A 150 0.94 5.73 -1.41
CA ARG A 150 1.95 6.69 -1.88
C ARG A 150 3.26 5.98 -2.11
N VAL A 151 3.70 5.94 -3.36
CA VAL A 151 5.03 5.44 -3.71
C VAL A 151 6.10 6.43 -3.24
N LEU A 152 7.13 5.91 -2.58
CA LEU A 152 8.26 6.69 -2.08
C LEU A 152 9.43 6.55 -3.07
N ARG A 153 9.92 7.69 -3.55
CA ARG A 153 11.06 7.78 -4.47
C ARG A 153 12.34 8.13 -3.71
#